data_AF-A0A951JJ96-F1
#
_entry.id   AF-A0A951JJ96-F1
#
_cell.length_a   1.000
_cell.length_b   1.000
_cell.length_c   1.000
_cell.angle_alpha   90.00
_cell.angle_beta   90.00
_cell.angle_gamma   90.00
#
_symmetry.space_group_name_H-M   'P 1'
#
loop_
_entity.id
_entity.type
_entity.pdbx_description
1 polymer ?
#
loop_
_entity_poly.entity_id
_entity_poly.type
_entity_poly.pdbx_seq_one_letter_code
_entity_poly.pdbx_strand_id
1 'polypeptide(L)' 'MTHPFHPHSGQRLRVLFERQLASGRLLVCDDGESGTVTVSEAATDRAGAPADRPLTFELLVKLRAAVAAIKR' A
#
# COMPACT_ATOMS: atom_id res chain seq x y z
N MET A 1 -11.29 2.16 2.49
CA MET A 1 -10.21 2.74 1.66
C MET A 1 -10.00 1.83 0.47
N THR A 2 -9.39 2.31 -0.60
CA THR A 2 -9.13 1.49 -1.79
C THR A 2 -7.64 1.14 -1.82
N HIS A 3 -7.29 -0.15 -1.90
CA HIS A 3 -5.90 -0.59 -2.02
C HIS A 3 -5.60 -1.02 -3.46
N PRO A 4 -4.56 -0.48 -4.12
CA PRO A 4 -4.29 -0.71 -5.54
C PRO A 4 -3.86 -2.15 -5.88
N PHE A 5 -3.43 -2.94 -4.89
CA PHE A 5 -2.87 -4.29 -5.12
C PHE A 5 -3.62 -5.42 -4.40
N HIS A 6 -4.88 -5.20 -3.99
CA HIS A 6 -5.69 -6.26 -3.37
C HIS A 6 -6.40 -7.13 -4.44
N PRO A 7 -6.63 -8.44 -4.21
CA PRO A 7 -7.55 -9.25 -5.03
C PRO A 7 -8.94 -8.61 -5.24
N HIS A 8 -9.34 -7.72 -4.32
CA HIS A 8 -10.53 -6.89 -4.41
C HIS A 8 -10.23 -5.48 -4.95
N SER A 9 -9.36 -5.37 -5.95
CA SER A 9 -8.96 -4.09 -6.55
C SER A 9 -10.20 -3.26 -6.93
N GLY A 10 -10.24 -2.00 -6.50
CA GLY A 10 -11.38 -1.10 -6.69
C GLY A 10 -12.52 -1.24 -5.65
N GLN A 11 -12.50 -2.26 -4.78
CA GLN A 11 -13.46 -2.38 -3.68
C GLN A 11 -12.99 -1.63 -2.43
N ARG A 12 -13.94 -1.14 -1.64
CA ARG A 12 -13.67 -0.41 -0.40
C ARG A 12 -13.46 -1.39 0.74
N LEU A 13 -12.27 -1.39 1.32
CA LEU A 13 -11.96 -2.12 2.54
C LEU A 13 -12.41 -1.31 3.78
N ARG A 14 -12.99 -1.99 4.78
CA ARG A 14 -13.39 -1.38 6.06
C ARG A 14 -12.19 -1.35 6.99
N VAL A 15 -11.80 -0.16 7.42
CA VAL A 15 -10.74 0.00 8.44
C VAL A 15 -11.31 -0.43 9.79
N LEU A 16 -10.65 -1.39 10.45
CA LEU A 16 -11.00 -1.86 11.78
C LEU A 16 -10.28 -1.04 12.85
N PHE A 17 -8.97 -0.82 12.69
CA PHE A 17 -8.17 0.04 13.56
C PHE A 17 -6.88 0.52 12.87
N GLU A 18 -6.30 1.57 13.42
CA GLU A 18 -5.07 2.20 12.93
C GLU A 18 -3.91 1.93 13.91
N ARG A 19 -2.70 1.72 13.36
CA ARG A 19 -1.47 1.55 14.15
C ARG A 19 -0.45 2.59 13.73
N GLN A 20 0.06 3.34 14.71
CA GLN A 20 1.13 4.29 14.49
C GLN A 20 2.50 3.59 14.63
N LEU A 21 3.35 3.73 13.63
CA LEU A 21 4.75 3.29 13.64
C LEU A 21 5.68 4.49 13.44
N ALA A 22 6.96 4.32 13.78
CA ALA A 22 8.00 5.31 13.47
C ALA A 22 8.10 5.58 11.96
N SER A 23 7.80 4.58 11.13
CA SER A 23 7.85 4.67 9.66
C SER A 23 6.55 5.15 9.02
N GLY A 24 5.51 5.48 9.80
CA GLY A 24 4.21 5.93 9.30
C GLY A 24 3.03 5.18 9.91
N ARG A 25 1.86 5.26 9.27
CA ARG A 25 0.62 4.64 9.76
C ARG A 25 0.27 3.38 8.98
N LEU A 26 -0.10 2.33 9.70
CA LEU A 26 -0.70 1.12 9.15
C LEU A 26 -2.20 1.09 9.44
N LEU A 27 -2.97 0.62 8.47
CA LEU A 27 -4.41 0.40 8.56
C LEU A 27 -4.66 -1.11 8.58
N VAL A 28 -5.28 -1.60 9.65
CA VAL A 28 -5.78 -2.98 9.70
C VAL A 28 -7.21 -2.96 9.23
N CYS A 29 -7.48 -3.74 8.20
CA CYS A 29 -8.73 -3.71 7.47
C CYS A 29 -9.37 -5.09 7.44
N ASP A 30 -10.69 -5.10 7.45
CA ASP A 30 -11.50 -6.28 7.15
C ASP A 30 -11.31 -6.61 5.67
N ASP A 31 -10.84 -7.83 5.37
CA ASP A 31 -10.72 -8.34 4.01
C ASP A 31 -11.94 -9.19 3.59
N GLY A 32 -12.92 -9.32 4.47
CA GLY A 32 -14.09 -10.19 4.30
C GLY A 32 -13.76 -11.65 4.61
N GLU A 33 -13.28 -12.38 3.61
CA GLU A 33 -13.23 -13.85 3.64
C GLU A 33 -11.96 -14.41 4.30
N SER A 34 -10.84 -13.69 4.24
CA SER A 34 -9.53 -14.11 4.75
C SER A 34 -9.24 -13.58 6.17
N GLY A 35 -10.16 -12.82 6.75
CA GLY A 35 -10.05 -12.18 8.05
C GLY A 35 -9.61 -10.72 7.95
N THR A 36 -8.30 -10.47 8.07
CA THR A 36 -7.77 -9.11 8.13
C THR A 36 -6.52 -8.93 7.30
N VAL A 37 -6.43 -7.79 6.62
CA VAL A 37 -5.25 -7.35 5.88
C VAL A 37 -4.66 -6.09 6.52
N THR A 38 -3.33 -6.03 6.61
CA THR A 38 -2.60 -4.84 7.07
C THR A 38 -2.01 -4.12 5.86
N VAL A 39 -2.32 -2.84 5.74
CA VAL A 39 -1.92 -2.00 4.60
C VAL A 39 -1.27 -0.72 5.11
N SER A 40 -0.19 -0.27 4.46
CA SER A 40 0.37 1.06 4.73
C SER A 40 -0.57 2.14 4.22
N GLU A 41 -0.88 3.16 5.04
CA GLU A 41 -1.75 4.28 4.62
C GLU A 41 -1.22 4.97 3.35
N ALA A 42 0.12 5.08 3.23
CA ALA A 42 0.80 5.66 2.07
C ALA A 42 0.59 4.87 0.76
N ALA A 43 0.08 3.64 0.85
CA ALA A 43 -0.26 2.79 -0.30
C ALA A 43 -1.78 2.76 -0.58
N THR A 44 -2.56 3.69 -0.02
CA THR A 44 -4.02 3.76 -0.20
C THR A 44 -4.44 5.06 -0.84
N ASP A 45 -5.72 5.19 -1.18
CA ASP A 45 -6.36 6.44 -1.59
C ASP A 45 -6.38 7.54 -0.49
N ARG A 46 -5.98 7.20 0.75
CA ARG A 46 -5.71 8.20 1.80
C ARG A 46 -4.31 8.80 1.72
N ALA A 47 -3.42 8.23 0.91
CA ALA A 47 -2.16 8.87 0.62
C ALA A 47 -2.43 10.24 -0.03
N GLY A 48 -1.58 11.22 0.27
CA GLY A 48 -1.64 12.51 -0.42
C GLY A 48 -1.56 12.34 -1.94
N ALA A 49 -1.98 13.37 -2.68
CA ALA A 49 -1.91 13.34 -4.13
C ALA A 49 -0.49 12.95 -4.59
N PRO A 50 -0.37 12.03 -5.57
CA PRO A 50 0.93 11.67 -6.10
C PRO A 50 1.60 12.93 -6.68
N ALA A 51 2.93 12.98 -6.60
CA ALA A 51 3.69 14.03 -7.27
C ALA A 51 3.39 14.01 -8.78
N ASP A 52 3.46 15.17 -9.45
CA ASP A 52 3.21 15.30 -10.90
C ASP A 52 4.06 14.33 -11.75
N ARG A 53 5.24 13.95 -11.25
CA ARG A 53 6.13 12.98 -11.88
C ARG A 53 6.63 11.95 -10.85
N PRO A 54 5.78 10.96 -10.48
CA PRO A 54 6.08 10.06 -9.37
C PRO A 54 7.15 9.04 -9.72
N LEU A 55 7.39 8.77 -11.01
CA LEU A 55 8.39 7.82 -11.51
C LEU A 55 9.67 8.54 -11.91
N THR A 56 10.54 8.81 -10.95
CA THR A 56 11.89 9.32 -11.23
C THR A 56 12.83 8.18 -11.64
N PHE A 57 13.95 8.51 -12.29
CA PHE A 57 14.97 7.53 -12.64
C PHE A 57 15.51 6.79 -11.40
N GLU A 58 15.77 7.52 -10.32
CA GLU A 58 16.25 6.97 -9.05
C GLU A 58 15.23 6.01 -8.44
N LEU A 59 13.94 6.34 -8.51
CA LEU A 59 12.88 5.46 -8.03
C LEU A 59 12.81 4.18 -8.87
N LEU A 60 12.93 4.28 -10.19
CA LEU A 60 12.93 3.12 -11.08
C LEU A 60 14.14 2.20 -10.83
N VAL A 61 15.32 2.76 -10.54
CA VAL A 61 16.50 1.99 -10.14
C VAL A 61 16.25 1.24 -8.83
N LYS A 62 15.69 1.90 -7.82
CA LYS A 62 15.32 1.27 -6.53
C LYS A 62 14.26 0.17 -6.72
N LEU A 63 13.25 0.43 -7.55
CA LEU A 63 12.20 -0.54 -7.85
C LEU A 63 12.77 -1.78 -8.54
N ARG A 64 13.66 -1.61 -9.52
CA ARG A 64 14.37 -2.73 -10.17
C ARG A 64 15.11 -3.59 -9.14
N ALA A 65 15.85 -2.96 -8.23
CA ALA A 65 16.58 -3.67 -7.19
C ALA A 65 15.64 -4.46 -6.26
N ALA A 66 14.53 -3.87 -5.84
CA ALA A 66 13.53 -4.55 -5.03
C ALA A 66 12.90 -5.75 -5.76
N VAL A 67 12.53 -5.60 -7.03
CA VAL A 67 11.97 -6.70 -7.85
C VAL A 67 13.00 -7.82 -8.03
N ALA A 68 14.27 -7.48 -8.28
CA ALA A 68 15.35 -8.45 -8.39
C ALA A 68 15.59 -9.21 -7.08
N ALA A 69 15.36 -8.59 -5.92
CA ALA A 69 15.46 -9.25 -4.62
C ALA A 69 14.30 -10.23 -4.33
N ILE A 70 13.14 -10.04 -4.97
CA ILE A 70 11.96 -10.92 -4.80
C ILE A 70 11.99 -12.08 -5.79
N LYS A 71 12.48 -11.85 -7.01
CA LYS A 71 12.67 -12.90 -8.00
C LYS A 71 13.85 -13.79 -7.58
N ARG A 72 13.53 -14.98 -7.08
CA ARG A 72 14.50 -16.07 -6.89
C ARG A 72 15.11 -16.49 -8.22
#